data_AF-A0AAU5ITL9-F1
#
_entry.id   AF-A0AAU5ITL9-F1
#
_cell.length_a   1.000
_cell.length_b   1.000
_cell.length_c   1.000
_cell.angle_alpha   90.00
_cell.angle_beta   90.00
_cell.angle_gamma   90.00
#
_symmetry.space_group_name_H-M   'P 1'
#
loop_
_entity.id
_entity.type
_entity.pdbx_description
1 polymer ?
#
loop_
_entity_poly.entity_id
_entity_poly.type
_entity_poly.pdbx_seq_one_letter_code
_entity_poly.pdbx_strand_id
1 'polypeptide(L)'
;MRLPDELNTLHEAAPEGFAVRVLDRASVPAHRYDCYVRADSPVGHLYIAHGRGAVTGAAATSWYADGRAFEDAYRARTHRSVLSGLKPPPGLARALRGRDRTLRYDFGPLADEQATVLLATRTIPFGQLRPAAWLACEAGLPDLAPDVVLAAVRANPVPVLVPAHRLCQDDGLPVACGLPAGFEQALRAWEGVDDERVDRFVRAGARFLGSGTTRIFCYPTCAHARRITARHEVPFISASEAAAAGFRGCLSCRPTTA
;
A
#
# COMPACT_ATOMS: atom_id res chain seq x y z
N MET A 1 -26.32 -10.45 -31.26
CA MET A 1 -25.27 -10.38 -32.31
C MET A 1 -24.42 -11.63 -32.17
N ARG A 2 -24.56 -12.62 -33.05
CA ARG A 2 -23.64 -13.77 -33.09
C ARG A 2 -22.36 -13.27 -33.75
N LEU A 3 -21.25 -13.35 -33.02
CA LEU A 3 -19.93 -13.11 -33.61
C LEU A 3 -19.68 -14.21 -34.65
N PRO A 4 -19.19 -13.90 -35.85
CA PRO A 4 -18.84 -14.93 -36.84
C PRO A 4 -17.79 -15.89 -36.26
N ASP A 5 -17.92 -17.18 -36.55
CA ASP A 5 -16.97 -18.23 -36.11
C ASP A 5 -15.53 -17.95 -36.57
N GLU A 6 -15.37 -17.14 -37.62
CA GLU A 6 -14.09 -16.65 -38.16
C GLU A 6 -13.28 -15.78 -37.19
N LEU A 7 -13.87 -15.21 -36.14
CA LEU A 7 -13.11 -14.47 -35.13
C LEU A 7 -12.30 -15.40 -34.22
N ASN A 8 -12.71 -16.64 -34.04
CA ASN A 8 -11.99 -17.62 -33.21
C ASN A 8 -10.71 -18.15 -33.90
N THR A 9 -10.51 -17.89 -35.19
CA THR A 9 -9.33 -18.31 -35.97
C THR A 9 -8.28 -17.21 -36.11
N LEU A 10 -8.55 -16.00 -35.60
CA LEU A 10 -7.57 -14.92 -35.54
C LEU A 10 -6.54 -15.24 -34.45
N HIS A 11 -5.31 -15.55 -34.88
CA HIS A 11 -4.17 -15.80 -33.99
C HIS A 11 -3.42 -14.53 -33.57
N GLU A 12 -3.80 -13.35 -34.10
CA GLU A 12 -3.17 -12.08 -33.75
C GLU A 12 -3.75 -11.53 -32.45
N ALA A 13 -2.87 -11.11 -31.54
CA ALA A 13 -3.27 -10.42 -30.33
C ALA A 13 -3.95 -9.09 -30.68
N ALA A 14 -5.15 -8.87 -30.16
CA ALA A 14 -5.87 -7.62 -30.37
C ALA A 14 -5.03 -6.42 -29.87
N PRO A 15 -4.96 -5.31 -30.62
CA PRO A 15 -4.22 -4.13 -30.19
C PRO A 15 -4.74 -3.59 -28.85
N GLU A 16 -3.86 -2.93 -28.09
CA GLU A 16 -4.22 -2.33 -26.80
C GLU A 16 -5.43 -1.37 -26.94
N GLY A 17 -6.37 -1.47 -26.00
CA GLY A 17 -7.61 -0.68 -26.03
C GLY A 17 -8.63 -1.07 -27.11
N PHE A 18 -8.40 -2.14 -27.90
CA PHE A 18 -9.35 -2.55 -28.95
C PHE A 18 -10.74 -2.85 -28.40
N ALA A 19 -10.83 -3.65 -27.34
CA ALA A 19 -12.11 -4.00 -26.71
C ALA A 19 -12.87 -2.74 -26.22
N VAL A 20 -12.15 -1.78 -25.63
CA VAL A 20 -12.73 -0.51 -25.17
C VAL A 20 -13.31 0.28 -26.36
N ARG A 21 -12.59 0.37 -27.49
CA ARG A 21 -13.09 1.03 -28.71
C ARG A 21 -14.33 0.36 -29.29
N VAL A 22 -14.40 -0.97 -29.26
CA VAL A 22 -15.57 -1.73 -29.71
C VAL A 22 -16.78 -1.44 -28.81
N LEU A 23 -16.58 -1.45 -27.48
CA LEU A 23 -17.66 -1.16 -26.52
C LEU A 23 -18.16 0.29 -26.63
N ASP A 24 -17.26 1.24 -26.84
CA ASP A 24 -17.61 2.64 -27.10
C ASP A 24 -18.45 2.79 -28.37
N ARG A 25 -18.03 2.16 -29.47
CA ARG A 25 -18.78 2.15 -30.75
C ARG A 25 -20.12 1.41 -30.64
N ALA A 26 -20.23 0.45 -29.73
CA ALA A 26 -21.47 -0.25 -29.41
C ALA A 26 -22.34 0.48 -28.36
N SER A 27 -21.97 1.70 -27.96
CA SER A 27 -22.68 2.52 -26.96
C SER A 27 -22.85 1.83 -25.60
N VAL A 28 -21.91 0.94 -25.22
CA VAL A 28 -21.90 0.33 -23.88
C VAL A 28 -21.35 1.33 -22.88
N PRO A 29 -22.12 1.72 -21.83
CA PRO A 29 -21.67 2.75 -20.90
C PRO A 29 -20.38 2.38 -20.16
N ALA A 30 -19.44 3.32 -20.07
CA ALA A 30 -18.13 3.11 -19.41
C ALA A 30 -18.22 2.71 -17.93
N HIS A 31 -19.34 2.96 -17.25
CA HIS A 31 -19.54 2.52 -15.86
C HIS A 31 -19.85 1.02 -15.73
N ARG A 32 -20.05 0.29 -16.84
CA ARG A 32 -20.39 -1.15 -16.85
C ARG A 32 -19.15 -2.05 -16.78
N TYR A 33 -17.97 -1.51 -17.04
CA TYR A 33 -16.69 -2.21 -17.00
C TYR A 33 -15.63 -1.34 -16.33
N ASP A 34 -14.51 -1.95 -15.99
CA ASP A 34 -13.30 -1.24 -15.58
C ASP A 34 -12.24 -1.35 -16.68
N CYS A 35 -11.22 -0.51 -16.63
CA CYS A 35 -10.05 -0.59 -17.49
C CYS A 35 -8.81 -0.87 -16.63
N TYR A 36 -7.76 -1.40 -17.21
CA TYR A 36 -6.44 -1.40 -16.60
C TYR A 36 -5.37 -0.88 -17.55
N VAL A 37 -4.33 -0.32 -16.97
CA VAL A 37 -3.10 0.07 -17.66
C VAL A 37 -1.92 -0.68 -17.07
N ARG A 38 -0.84 -0.81 -17.84
CA ARG A 38 0.46 -1.21 -17.31
C ARG A 38 1.23 0.05 -16.92
N ALA A 39 1.77 0.06 -15.71
CA ALA A 39 2.55 1.19 -15.20
C ALA A 39 3.86 0.71 -14.61
N ASP A 40 4.91 1.50 -14.83
CA ASP A 40 6.23 1.24 -14.23
C ASP A 40 6.21 1.58 -12.74
N SER A 41 6.79 0.70 -11.94
CA SER A 41 7.09 0.95 -10.55
C SER A 41 8.55 0.60 -10.25
N PRO A 42 9.09 1.08 -9.13
CA PRO A 42 10.46 0.79 -8.71
C PRO A 42 10.77 -0.71 -8.51
N VAL A 43 9.74 -1.53 -8.37
CA VAL A 43 9.84 -2.98 -8.11
C VAL A 43 9.24 -3.82 -9.25
N GLY A 44 9.20 -3.25 -10.45
CA GLY A 44 8.69 -3.90 -11.67
C GLY A 44 7.42 -3.26 -12.20
N HIS A 45 6.82 -3.88 -13.22
CA HIS A 45 5.60 -3.35 -13.84
C HIS A 45 4.36 -3.81 -13.08
N LEU A 46 3.37 -2.92 -12.95
CA LEU A 46 2.10 -3.18 -12.30
C LEU A 46 0.95 -3.13 -13.32
N TYR A 47 -0.02 -4.03 -13.17
CA TYR A 47 -1.37 -3.79 -13.67
C TYR A 47 -2.07 -2.84 -12.70
N ILE A 48 -2.66 -1.76 -13.21
CA ILE A 48 -3.45 -0.80 -12.44
C ILE A 48 -4.85 -0.76 -13.02
N ALA A 49 -5.80 -1.40 -12.34
CA ALA A 49 -7.21 -1.37 -12.69
C ALA A 49 -7.89 -0.12 -12.11
N HIS A 50 -8.76 0.48 -12.90
CA HIS A 50 -9.51 1.67 -12.55
C HIS A 50 -10.84 1.72 -13.29
N GLY A 51 -11.83 2.36 -12.67
CA GLY A 51 -13.12 2.61 -13.28
C GLY A 51 -13.90 3.62 -12.45
N ARG A 52 -14.88 4.29 -13.07
CA ARG A 52 -15.69 5.34 -12.42
C ARG A 52 -14.84 6.45 -11.74
N GLY A 53 -13.62 6.66 -12.24
CA GLY A 53 -12.67 7.64 -11.73
C GLY A 53 -12.02 7.29 -10.39
N ALA A 54 -11.95 6.00 -10.03
CA ALA A 54 -11.23 5.45 -8.89
C ALA A 54 -10.34 4.27 -9.31
N VAL A 55 -9.27 4.02 -8.57
CA VAL A 55 -8.47 2.79 -8.68
C VAL A 55 -9.20 1.65 -7.98
N THR A 56 -9.29 0.51 -8.65
CA THR A 56 -10.08 -0.65 -8.21
C THR A 56 -9.25 -1.93 -8.04
N GLY A 57 -7.99 -1.90 -8.48
CA GLY A 57 -7.06 -2.99 -8.29
C GLY A 57 -5.63 -2.60 -8.70
N ALA A 58 -4.65 -3.19 -8.04
CA ALA A 58 -3.26 -3.15 -8.48
C ALA A 58 -2.62 -4.51 -8.24
N ALA A 59 -1.71 -4.92 -9.11
CA ALA A 59 -0.95 -6.13 -8.91
C ALA A 59 0.34 -6.10 -9.74
N ALA A 60 1.39 -6.80 -9.28
CA ALA A 60 2.58 -6.93 -10.12
C ALA A 60 2.26 -7.81 -11.33
N THR A 61 2.74 -7.41 -12.50
CA THR A 61 2.57 -8.17 -13.74
C THR A 61 3.19 -9.56 -13.64
N SER A 62 4.27 -9.72 -12.86
CA SER A 62 4.95 -11.00 -12.62
C SER A 62 4.14 -12.00 -11.80
N TRP A 63 3.01 -11.61 -11.20
CA TRP A 63 2.13 -12.53 -10.48
C TRP A 63 1.19 -13.32 -11.40
N TYR A 64 1.13 -12.95 -12.68
CA TYR A 64 0.25 -13.55 -13.67
C TYR A 64 1.05 -14.00 -14.88
N ALA A 65 0.58 -15.05 -15.54
CA ALA A 65 1.19 -15.50 -16.79
C ALA A 65 1.06 -14.43 -17.90
N ASP A 66 -0.08 -13.74 -17.94
CA ASP A 66 -0.41 -12.71 -18.92
C ASP A 66 -1.51 -11.77 -18.40
N GLY A 67 -1.97 -10.84 -19.26
CA GLY A 67 -3.06 -9.92 -18.94
C GLY A 67 -4.40 -10.61 -18.74
N ARG A 68 -4.66 -11.75 -19.41
CA ARG A 68 -5.93 -12.48 -19.30
C ARG A 68 -6.06 -13.17 -17.95
N ALA A 69 -4.98 -13.75 -17.44
CA ALA A 69 -4.94 -14.29 -16.08
C ALA A 69 -5.21 -13.20 -15.02
N PHE A 70 -4.73 -11.97 -15.24
CA PHE A 70 -5.08 -10.83 -14.39
C PHE A 70 -6.57 -10.46 -14.52
N GLU A 71 -7.11 -10.39 -15.73
CA GLU A 71 -8.53 -10.09 -15.98
C GLU A 71 -9.47 -11.12 -15.31
N ASP A 72 -9.14 -12.40 -15.40
CA ASP A 72 -9.90 -13.49 -14.77
C ASP A 72 -9.86 -13.40 -13.24
N ALA A 73 -8.67 -13.19 -12.66
CA ALA A 73 -8.52 -13.01 -11.22
C ALA A 73 -9.25 -11.73 -10.72
N TYR A 74 -9.19 -10.65 -11.48
CA TYR A 74 -9.92 -9.41 -11.17
C TYR A 74 -11.42 -9.64 -11.19
N ARG A 75 -11.94 -10.34 -12.20
CA ARG A 75 -13.37 -10.66 -12.33
C ARG A 75 -13.84 -11.59 -11.22
N ALA A 76 -13.03 -12.58 -10.83
CA ALA A 76 -13.36 -13.46 -9.72
C ALA A 76 -13.53 -12.69 -8.40
N ARG A 77 -12.68 -11.69 -8.15
CA ARG A 77 -12.72 -10.86 -6.94
C ARG A 77 -13.83 -9.80 -6.95
N THR A 78 -14.06 -9.15 -8.10
CA THR A 78 -14.92 -7.95 -8.16
C THR A 78 -16.28 -8.20 -8.80
N HIS A 79 -16.47 -9.35 -9.46
CA HIS A 79 -17.59 -9.64 -10.36
C HIS A 79 -17.75 -8.65 -11.52
N ARG A 80 -16.72 -7.85 -11.82
CA ARG A 80 -16.70 -6.88 -12.91
C ARG A 80 -15.64 -7.26 -13.93
N SER A 81 -15.94 -7.02 -15.20
CA SER A 81 -14.94 -7.14 -16.26
C SER A 81 -13.97 -5.97 -16.20
N VAL A 82 -12.68 -6.25 -16.33
CA VAL A 82 -11.63 -5.25 -16.55
C VAL A 82 -11.04 -5.48 -17.93
N LEU A 83 -10.77 -4.40 -18.66
CA LEU A 83 -10.26 -4.47 -20.03
C LEU A 83 -8.96 -3.70 -20.14
N SER A 84 -8.06 -4.14 -21.02
CA SER A 84 -6.87 -3.35 -21.35
C SER A 84 -7.28 -1.98 -21.89
N GLY A 85 -6.90 -0.93 -21.18
CA GLY A 85 -7.14 0.47 -21.49
C GLY A 85 -5.85 1.22 -21.79
N LEU A 86 -5.96 2.40 -22.40
CA LEU A 86 -4.80 3.19 -22.85
C LEU A 86 -4.44 4.35 -21.91
N LYS A 87 -5.38 4.80 -21.06
CA LYS A 87 -5.22 6.04 -20.28
C LYS A 87 -5.17 5.74 -18.78
N PRO A 88 -4.05 6.04 -18.09
CA PRO A 88 -3.97 5.86 -16.65
C PRO A 88 -4.90 6.84 -15.92
N PRO A 89 -5.36 6.50 -14.69
CA PRO A 89 -6.11 7.43 -13.87
C PRO A 89 -5.24 8.66 -13.51
N PRO A 90 -5.80 9.88 -13.49
CA PRO A 90 -5.08 11.08 -13.09
C PRO A 90 -4.43 10.94 -11.71
N GLY A 91 -3.17 11.38 -11.58
CA GLY A 91 -2.42 11.28 -10.32
C GLY A 91 -1.66 9.96 -10.12
N LEU A 92 -1.85 8.94 -10.97
CA LEU A 92 -1.20 7.62 -10.81
C LEU A 92 0.32 7.71 -10.69
N ALA A 93 0.99 8.44 -11.59
CA ALA A 93 2.45 8.59 -11.57
C ALA A 93 2.97 9.25 -10.27
N ARG A 94 2.19 10.15 -9.67
CA ARG A 94 2.52 10.74 -8.36
C ARG A 94 2.26 9.73 -7.23
N ALA A 95 1.19 8.94 -7.33
CA ALA A 95 0.80 7.96 -6.33
C ALA A 95 1.84 6.83 -6.22
N LEU A 96 2.34 6.34 -7.36
CA LEU A 96 3.42 5.34 -7.42
C LEU A 96 4.74 5.85 -6.80
N ARG A 97 4.92 7.17 -6.71
CA ARG A 97 6.06 7.81 -6.01
C ARG A 97 5.75 8.13 -4.54
N GLY A 98 4.59 7.73 -4.02
CA GLY A 98 4.12 8.06 -2.68
C GLY A 98 3.76 9.53 -2.46
N ARG A 99 3.46 10.28 -3.52
CA ARG A 99 3.27 11.76 -3.49
C ARG A 99 1.85 12.22 -3.84
N ASP A 100 0.89 11.31 -3.99
CA ASP A 100 -0.48 11.65 -4.36
C ASP A 100 -1.48 11.45 -3.22
N ARG A 101 -2.32 12.46 -3.01
CA ARG A 101 -3.39 12.46 -2.01
C ARG A 101 -4.79 12.53 -2.63
N THR A 102 -4.88 12.69 -3.95
CA THR A 102 -6.14 12.96 -4.68
C THR A 102 -6.72 11.72 -5.36
N LEU A 103 -5.90 10.69 -5.58
CA LEU A 103 -6.32 9.45 -6.19
C LEU A 103 -7.39 8.81 -5.30
N ARG A 104 -8.52 8.47 -5.94
CA ARG A 104 -9.65 7.81 -5.32
C ARG A 104 -9.52 6.31 -5.45
N TYR A 105 -10.07 5.59 -4.49
CA TYR A 105 -10.02 4.14 -4.41
C TYR A 105 -11.42 3.60 -4.23
N ASP A 106 -11.71 2.52 -4.94
CA ASP A 106 -12.93 1.73 -4.78
C ASP A 106 -12.45 0.28 -4.55
N PHE A 107 -12.49 -0.15 -3.29
CA PHE A 107 -12.00 -1.49 -2.93
C PHE A 107 -13.00 -2.60 -3.25
N GLY A 108 -14.16 -2.28 -3.83
CA GLY A 108 -15.21 -3.22 -4.16
C GLY A 108 -15.88 -3.80 -2.91
N PRO A 109 -15.97 -5.14 -2.75
CA PRO A 109 -16.80 -5.78 -1.73
C PRO A 109 -16.17 -5.86 -0.33
N LEU A 110 -15.10 -5.10 -0.04
CA LEU A 110 -14.51 -5.09 1.31
C LEU A 110 -15.46 -4.44 2.32
N ALA A 111 -15.41 -4.90 3.57
CA ALA A 111 -16.15 -4.27 4.66
C ALA A 111 -15.64 -2.85 4.94
N ASP A 112 -16.51 -1.98 5.45
CA ASP A 112 -16.20 -0.57 5.71
C ASP A 112 -15.03 -0.40 6.69
N GLU A 113 -14.93 -1.27 7.70
CA GLU A 113 -13.79 -1.27 8.63
C GLU A 113 -12.48 -1.58 7.91
N GLN A 114 -12.47 -2.57 7.00
CA GLN A 114 -11.28 -2.92 6.22
C GLN A 114 -10.89 -1.78 5.28
N ALA A 115 -11.87 -1.17 4.60
CA ALA A 115 -11.64 -0.02 3.73
C ALA A 115 -11.02 1.16 4.50
N THR A 116 -11.51 1.41 5.72
CA THR A 116 -10.98 2.48 6.60
C THR A 116 -9.53 2.22 6.99
N VAL A 117 -9.18 0.98 7.37
CA VAL A 117 -7.80 0.58 7.66
C VAL A 117 -6.88 0.76 6.44
N LEU A 118 -7.33 0.39 5.24
CA LEU A 118 -6.55 0.57 4.00
C LEU A 118 -6.34 2.06 3.66
N LEU A 119 -7.35 2.90 3.88
CA LEU A 119 -7.21 4.36 3.70
C LEU A 119 -6.25 4.96 4.73
N ALA A 120 -6.32 4.52 5.99
CA ALA A 120 -5.37 4.94 7.03
C ALA A 120 -3.94 4.50 6.69
N THR A 121 -3.75 3.31 6.10
CA THR A 121 -2.44 2.79 5.68
C THR A 121 -1.76 3.72 4.68
N ARG A 122 -2.52 4.38 3.79
CA ARG A 122 -1.99 5.38 2.84
C ARG A 122 -1.36 6.60 3.52
N THR A 123 -1.71 6.86 4.77
CA THR A 123 -1.19 8.02 5.51
C THR A 123 0.21 7.77 6.07
N ILE A 124 0.67 6.51 6.12
CA ILE A 124 2.02 6.18 6.56
C ILE A 124 3.00 6.82 5.56
N PRO A 125 3.88 7.75 5.99
CA PRO A 125 4.75 8.45 5.06
C PRO A 125 5.77 7.53 4.38
N PHE A 126 6.23 7.96 3.21
CA PHE A 126 7.31 7.30 2.46
C PHE A 126 8.55 7.06 3.33
N GLY A 127 9.09 5.84 3.29
CA GLY A 127 10.29 5.45 4.02
C GLY A 127 10.11 5.38 5.54
N GLN A 128 8.87 5.21 6.01
CA GLN A 128 8.53 5.03 7.42
C GLN A 128 7.66 3.80 7.60
N LEU A 129 7.81 3.13 8.73
CA LEU A 129 7.02 1.97 9.14
C LEU A 129 6.17 2.30 10.37
N ARG A 130 5.00 1.66 10.51
CA ARG A 130 4.12 1.81 11.69
C ARG A 130 3.55 0.48 12.17
N PRO A 131 3.36 0.30 13.48
CA PRO A 131 2.73 -0.88 14.01
C PRO A 131 1.22 -0.91 13.74
N ALA A 132 0.63 -2.09 13.83
CA ALA A 132 -0.81 -2.28 13.66
C ALA A 132 -1.64 -1.46 14.66
N ALA A 133 -1.18 -1.35 15.92
CA ALA A 133 -1.85 -0.54 16.94
C ALA A 133 -1.91 0.96 16.55
N TRP A 134 -0.82 1.48 15.98
CA TRP A 134 -0.81 2.85 15.44
C TRP A 134 -1.82 3.01 14.31
N LEU A 135 -1.87 2.04 13.40
CA LEU A 135 -2.79 2.07 12.27
C LEU A 135 -4.26 2.00 12.71
N ALA A 136 -4.57 1.21 13.75
CA ALA A 136 -5.90 1.14 14.36
C ALA A 136 -6.34 2.52 14.89
N CYS A 137 -5.46 3.21 15.62
CA CYS A 137 -5.73 4.56 16.11
C CYS A 137 -5.95 5.57 14.96
N GLU A 138 -5.11 5.53 13.92
CA GLU A 138 -5.24 6.44 12.77
C GLU A 138 -6.45 6.13 11.89
N ALA A 139 -6.94 4.90 11.92
CA ALA A 139 -8.20 4.50 11.30
C ALA A 139 -9.43 4.93 12.13
N GLY A 140 -9.25 5.46 13.34
CA GLY A 140 -10.37 5.77 14.25
C GLY A 140 -11.01 4.52 14.87
N LEU A 141 -10.31 3.39 14.85
CA LEU A 141 -10.76 2.09 15.35
C LEU A 141 -9.77 1.55 16.40
N PRO A 142 -9.52 2.26 17.52
CA PRO A 142 -8.43 1.94 18.45
C PRO A 142 -8.59 0.57 19.13
N ASP A 143 -9.81 0.06 19.27
CA ASP A 143 -10.10 -1.24 19.90
C ASP A 143 -9.93 -2.42 18.94
N LEU A 144 -9.59 -2.16 17.67
CA LEU A 144 -9.41 -3.21 16.67
C LEU A 144 -8.13 -4.00 16.96
N ALA A 145 -8.28 -5.32 17.13
CA ALA A 145 -7.16 -6.19 17.44
C ALA A 145 -6.07 -6.16 16.33
N PRO A 146 -4.77 -6.21 16.68
CA PRO A 146 -3.68 -6.12 15.71
C PRO A 146 -3.74 -7.14 14.57
N ASP A 147 -4.19 -8.36 14.84
CA ASP A 147 -4.34 -9.43 13.85
C ASP A 147 -5.43 -9.12 12.82
N VAL A 148 -6.52 -8.47 13.24
CA VAL A 148 -7.61 -8.02 12.36
C VAL A 148 -7.13 -6.87 11.48
N VAL A 149 -6.39 -5.90 12.02
CA VAL A 149 -5.75 -4.82 11.25
C VAL A 149 -4.81 -5.41 10.18
N LEU A 150 -3.94 -6.34 10.59
CA LEU A 150 -3.02 -7.00 9.67
C LEU A 150 -3.76 -7.82 8.61
N ALA A 151 -4.87 -8.49 8.96
CA ALA A 151 -5.69 -9.23 7.99
C ALA A 151 -6.32 -8.30 6.96
N ALA A 152 -6.85 -7.14 7.38
CA ALA A 152 -7.37 -6.13 6.47
C ALA A 152 -6.29 -5.62 5.50
N VAL A 153 -5.07 -5.37 5.98
CA VAL A 153 -3.96 -4.93 5.14
C VAL A 153 -3.46 -6.02 4.20
N ARG A 154 -3.45 -7.29 4.64
CA ARG A 154 -3.14 -8.44 3.76
C ARG A 154 -4.16 -8.63 2.64
N ALA A 155 -5.41 -8.23 2.87
CA ALA A 155 -6.48 -8.27 1.86
C ALA A 155 -6.46 -7.07 0.89
N ASN A 156 -5.44 -6.21 0.96
CA ASN A 156 -5.31 -5.01 0.13
C ASN A 156 -5.38 -5.33 -1.38
N PRO A 157 -6.42 -4.87 -2.10
CA PRO A 157 -6.56 -5.14 -3.53
C PRO A 157 -5.70 -4.21 -4.40
N VAL A 158 -5.05 -3.20 -3.81
CA VAL A 158 -4.27 -2.17 -4.49
C VAL A 158 -2.88 -1.97 -3.84
N PRO A 159 -2.06 -3.02 -3.70
CA PRO A 159 -0.70 -2.93 -3.17
C PRO A 159 0.14 -1.90 -3.92
N VAL A 160 1.21 -1.43 -3.28
CA VAL A 160 2.05 -0.29 -3.70
C VAL A 160 1.35 1.06 -3.55
N LEU A 161 0.13 1.21 -4.07
CA LEU A 161 -0.66 2.45 -3.96
C LEU A 161 -1.25 2.63 -2.55
N VAL A 162 -1.79 1.55 -1.98
CA VAL A 162 -1.96 1.41 -0.53
C VAL A 162 -0.73 0.66 -0.02
N PRO A 163 0.16 1.32 0.75
CA PRO A 163 1.52 0.84 1.01
C PRO A 163 1.55 -0.16 2.18
N ALA A 164 0.99 -1.35 1.95
CA ALA A 164 0.93 -2.44 2.92
C ALA A 164 2.32 -2.84 3.47
N HIS A 165 3.37 -2.70 2.65
CA HIS A 165 4.77 -2.95 3.02
C HIS A 165 5.34 -1.97 4.05
N ARG A 166 4.58 -0.95 4.47
CA ARG A 166 4.96 0.01 5.51
C ARG A 166 4.49 -0.39 6.92
N LEU A 167 4.01 -1.62 7.11
CA LEU A 167 3.68 -2.13 8.43
C LEU A 167 4.88 -2.79 9.12
N CYS A 168 4.90 -2.70 10.44
CA CYS A 168 5.88 -3.35 11.29
C CYS A 168 5.25 -3.92 12.57
N GLN A 169 6.05 -4.61 13.36
CA GLN A 169 5.80 -4.95 14.75
C GLN A 169 5.99 -3.70 15.63
N ASP A 170 5.65 -3.81 16.92
CA ASP A 170 5.78 -2.71 17.89
C ASP A 170 7.24 -2.27 18.12
N ASP A 171 8.20 -3.15 17.88
CA ASP A 171 9.64 -2.87 17.95
C ASP A 171 10.20 -2.21 16.66
N GLY A 172 9.38 -2.11 15.61
CA GLY A 172 9.75 -1.53 14.33
C GLY A 172 10.14 -2.56 13.26
N LEU A 173 10.28 -3.85 13.59
CA LEU A 173 10.61 -4.88 12.60
C LEU A 173 9.51 -5.02 11.55
N PRO A 174 9.83 -5.05 10.26
CA PRO A 174 8.85 -5.28 9.19
C PRO A 174 8.02 -6.55 9.42
N VAL A 175 6.73 -6.48 9.07
CA VAL A 175 5.81 -7.63 9.13
C VAL A 175 5.34 -8.01 7.73
N ALA A 176 5.13 -9.31 7.49
CA ALA A 176 4.59 -9.82 6.24
C ALA A 176 3.21 -9.24 5.95
N CYS A 177 3.08 -8.58 4.80
CA CYS A 177 1.88 -7.81 4.44
C CYS A 177 1.02 -8.45 3.35
N GLY A 178 1.20 -9.76 3.12
CA GLY A 178 0.46 -10.52 2.10
C GLY A 178 1.06 -10.42 0.70
N LEU A 179 2.23 -9.79 0.58
CA LEU A 179 3.01 -9.70 -0.65
C LEU A 179 4.15 -10.72 -0.65
N PRO A 180 4.67 -11.12 -1.83
CA PRO A 180 5.89 -11.93 -1.88
C PRO A 180 7.04 -11.24 -1.15
N ALA A 181 7.77 -11.98 -0.31
CA ALA A 181 8.79 -11.42 0.58
C ALA A 181 9.83 -10.54 -0.14
N GLY A 182 10.35 -10.99 -1.29
CA GLY A 182 11.29 -10.21 -2.09
C GLY A 182 10.70 -8.91 -2.65
N PHE A 183 9.39 -8.88 -2.92
CA PHE A 183 8.71 -7.70 -3.44
C PHE A 183 8.50 -6.63 -2.35
N GLU A 184 8.03 -7.02 -1.16
CA GLU A 184 7.89 -6.08 -0.05
C GLU A 184 9.25 -5.57 0.47
N GLN A 185 10.30 -6.39 0.45
CA GLN A 185 11.67 -5.97 0.76
C GLN A 185 12.21 -4.96 -0.26
N ALA A 186 12.03 -5.22 -1.56
CA ALA A 186 12.46 -4.30 -2.61
C ALA A 186 11.74 -2.94 -2.52
N LEU A 187 10.45 -2.93 -2.16
CA LEU A 187 9.71 -1.69 -1.92
C LEU A 187 10.30 -0.91 -0.75
N ARG A 188 10.50 -1.54 0.41
CA ARG A 188 11.09 -0.90 1.59
C ARG A 188 12.49 -0.35 1.32
N ALA A 189 13.33 -1.13 0.63
CA ALA A 189 14.67 -0.71 0.24
C ALA A 189 14.63 0.51 -0.70
N TRP A 190 13.75 0.51 -1.71
CA TRP A 190 13.58 1.66 -2.59
C TRP A 190 13.08 2.91 -1.85
N GLU A 191 12.27 2.75 -0.80
CA GLU A 191 11.84 3.86 0.05
C GLU A 191 12.92 4.36 1.02
N GLY A 192 14.08 3.70 1.06
CA GLY A 192 15.18 4.01 1.96
C GLY A 192 14.86 3.70 3.42
N VAL A 193 14.10 2.63 3.67
CA VAL A 193 13.98 2.02 5.00
C VAL A 193 15.29 1.31 5.31
N ASP A 194 15.91 1.69 6.42
CA ASP A 194 17.18 1.14 6.89
C ASP A 194 16.90 -0.02 7.85
N ASP A 195 16.71 -1.21 7.26
CA ASP A 195 16.38 -2.44 8.01
C ASP A 195 17.48 -2.78 9.03
N GLU A 196 18.76 -2.56 8.70
CA GLU A 196 19.89 -2.82 9.62
C GLU A 196 19.86 -1.93 10.86
N ARG A 197 19.51 -0.65 10.67
CA ARG A 197 19.33 0.28 11.80
C ARG A 197 18.15 -0.12 12.67
N VAL A 198 17.03 -0.54 12.08
CA VAL A 198 15.88 -1.04 12.84
C VAL A 198 16.27 -2.28 13.64
N ASP A 199 16.93 -3.25 13.01
CA ASP A 199 17.43 -4.47 13.65
C ASP A 199 18.31 -4.18 14.86
N ARG A 200 19.18 -3.16 14.76
CA ARG A 200 20.06 -2.75 15.86
C ARG A 200 19.27 -2.27 17.08
N PHE A 201 18.21 -1.48 16.86
CA PHE A 201 17.35 -1.01 17.95
C PHE A 201 16.58 -2.16 18.60
N VAL A 202 16.05 -3.05 17.77
CA VAL A 202 15.29 -4.21 18.24
C VAL A 202 16.17 -5.14 19.08
N ARG A 203 17.41 -5.41 18.65
CA ARG A 203 18.39 -6.18 19.42
C ARG A 203 18.77 -5.52 20.75
N ALA A 204 18.68 -4.20 20.84
CA ALA A 204 18.86 -3.46 22.07
C ALA A 204 17.59 -3.42 22.96
N GLY A 205 16.50 -4.09 22.54
CA GLY A 205 15.20 -4.09 23.22
C GLY A 205 14.40 -2.80 23.04
N ALA A 206 14.88 -1.87 22.23
CA ALA A 206 14.29 -0.56 22.06
C ALA A 206 13.13 -0.59 21.05
N ARG A 207 11.99 -0.03 21.44
CA ARG A 207 10.81 0.17 20.58
C ARG A 207 10.69 1.62 20.09
N PHE A 208 11.22 2.55 20.87
CA PHE A 208 11.19 3.98 20.57
C PHE A 208 12.59 4.59 20.64
N LEU A 209 12.77 5.68 19.90
CA LEU A 209 14.00 6.45 19.86
C LEU A 209 13.76 7.89 20.30
N GLY A 210 14.40 8.27 21.40
CA GLY A 210 14.47 9.63 21.93
C GLY A 210 15.63 10.43 21.35
N SER A 211 15.42 11.74 21.23
CA SER A 211 16.48 12.71 21.01
C SER A 211 16.87 13.37 22.32
N GLY A 212 18.11 13.16 22.77
CA GLY A 212 18.64 13.75 24.01
C GLY A 212 18.65 15.29 24.01
N THR A 213 18.65 15.92 22.83
CA THR A 213 18.63 17.39 22.69
C THR A 213 17.22 17.97 22.78
N THR A 214 16.25 17.38 22.07
CA THR A 214 14.89 17.93 21.99
C THR A 214 13.94 17.32 23.01
N ARG A 215 14.33 16.23 23.69
CA ARG A 215 13.47 15.44 24.59
C ARG A 215 12.17 14.98 23.91
N ILE A 216 12.28 14.56 22.64
CA ILE A 216 11.16 14.00 21.87
C ILE A 216 11.48 12.55 21.55
N PHE A 217 10.52 11.63 21.75
CA PHE A 217 10.64 10.24 21.34
C PHE A 217 9.71 9.90 20.15
N CYS A 218 10.17 8.97 19.31
CA CYS A 218 9.55 8.61 18.03
C CYS A 218 9.62 7.10 17.79
N TYR A 219 8.87 6.60 16.79
CA TYR A 219 9.17 5.31 16.18
C TYR A 219 10.52 5.34 15.45
N PRO A 220 11.25 4.21 15.35
CA PRO A 220 12.62 4.17 14.82
C PRO A 220 12.77 4.71 13.39
N THR A 221 11.75 4.49 12.56
CA THR A 221 11.74 4.90 11.14
C THR A 221 11.14 6.29 10.93
N CYS A 222 10.74 7.00 11.99
CA CYS A 222 10.22 8.36 11.87
C CYS A 222 11.25 9.30 11.22
N ALA A 223 10.81 10.21 10.35
CA ALA A 223 11.69 11.20 9.72
C ALA A 223 12.46 12.07 10.74
N HIS A 224 11.90 12.32 11.93
CA HIS A 224 12.62 13.00 13.02
C HIS A 224 13.65 12.09 13.70
N ALA A 225 13.29 10.83 13.96
CA ALA A 225 14.19 9.83 14.54
C ALA A 225 15.43 9.58 13.67
N ARG A 226 15.23 9.52 12.35
CA ARG A 226 16.30 9.29 11.35
C ARG A 226 17.32 10.43 11.28
N ARG A 227 17.02 11.61 11.82
CA ARG A 227 17.94 12.76 11.87
C ARG A 227 18.68 12.90 13.20
N ILE A 228 18.36 12.06 14.19
CA ILE A 228 19.06 12.06 15.48
C ILE A 228 20.46 11.50 15.21
N THR A 229 21.48 12.22 15.65
CA THR A 229 22.86 11.72 15.58
C THR A 229 23.07 10.66 16.66
N ALA A 230 23.89 9.65 16.38
CA ALA A 230 24.11 8.51 17.30
C ALA A 230 24.41 8.91 18.75
N ARG A 231 25.16 10.00 18.98
CA ARG A 231 25.48 10.52 20.32
C ARG A 231 24.29 11.09 21.12
N HIS A 232 23.17 11.36 20.45
CA HIS A 232 21.96 11.92 21.05
C HIS A 232 20.78 10.93 20.98
N GLU A 233 21.02 9.70 20.53
CA GLU A 233 20.02 8.64 20.52
C GLU A 233 19.82 8.11 21.94
N VAL A 234 18.57 8.10 22.40
CA VAL A 234 18.18 7.54 23.69
C VAL A 234 17.13 6.46 23.42
N PRO A 235 17.49 5.17 23.45
CA PRO A 235 16.53 4.08 23.23
C PRO A 235 15.55 3.97 24.40
N PHE A 236 14.30 3.60 24.10
CA PHE A 236 13.28 3.28 25.11
C PHE A 236 12.53 2.01 24.73
N ILE A 237 12.21 1.17 25.71
CA ILE A 237 11.43 -0.06 25.56
C ILE A 237 9.92 0.23 25.57
N SER A 238 9.49 1.37 26.13
CA SER A 238 8.07 1.76 26.18
C SER A 238 7.88 3.28 26.14
N ALA A 239 6.67 3.71 25.77
CA ALA A 239 6.28 5.12 25.83
C ALA A 239 6.23 5.67 27.27
N SER A 240 5.85 4.82 28.23
CA SER A 240 5.80 5.17 29.66
C SER A 240 7.21 5.46 30.22
N GLU A 241 8.18 4.62 29.86
CA GLU A 241 9.59 4.85 30.22
C GLU A 241 10.11 6.17 29.66
N ALA A 242 9.84 6.45 28.38
CA ALA A 242 10.23 7.69 27.74
C ALA A 242 9.61 8.91 28.46
N ALA A 243 8.32 8.83 28.81
CA ALA A 243 7.62 9.88 29.55
C ALA A 243 8.19 10.09 30.95
N ALA A 244 8.48 9.02 31.69
CA ALA A 244 9.13 9.09 33.00
C ALA A 244 10.54 9.71 32.93
N ALA A 245 11.26 9.50 31.82
CA ALA A 245 12.54 10.14 31.52
C ALA A 245 12.41 11.62 31.05
N GLY A 246 11.18 12.16 31.02
CA GLY A 246 10.89 13.53 30.63
C GLY A 246 10.82 13.78 29.12
N PHE A 247 10.61 12.73 28.32
CA PHE A 247 10.45 12.85 26.87
C PHE A 247 8.97 12.94 26.49
N ARG A 248 8.66 13.80 25.52
CA ARG A 248 7.32 13.90 24.92
C ARG A 248 7.23 13.08 23.64
N GLY A 249 6.07 12.46 23.40
CA GLY A 249 5.78 11.83 22.12
C GLY A 249 5.86 12.83 20.95
N CYS A 250 6.37 12.36 19.81
CA CYS A 250 6.44 13.15 18.59
C CYS A 250 5.05 13.45 18.02
N LEU A 251 4.79 14.72 17.70
CA LEU A 251 3.53 15.14 17.09
C LEU A 251 3.38 14.69 15.62
N SER A 252 4.49 14.35 14.94
CA SER A 252 4.46 13.87 13.56
C SER A 252 4.15 12.38 13.49
N CYS A 253 4.91 11.54 14.20
CA CYS A 253 4.66 10.09 14.17
C CYS A 253 3.63 9.61 15.19
N ARG A 254 3.24 10.44 16.16
CA ARG A 254 2.19 10.15 17.16
C ARG A 254 2.35 8.74 17.76
N PRO A 255 3.48 8.48 18.46
CA PRO A 255 3.73 7.14 19.02
C PRO A 255 2.62 6.78 20.00
N THR A 256 2.04 5.58 19.83
CA THR A 256 0.98 5.09 20.71
C THR A 256 1.55 4.78 22.09
N THR A 257 0.79 5.11 23.13
CA THR A 257 1.19 4.92 24.54
C THR A 257 0.76 3.58 25.12
N ALA A 258 0.16 2.71 24.31
CA ALA A 258 -0.29 1.38 24.72
C ALA A 258 0.87 0.50 25.19
#